data_AF-A0A8T9S8L0-F1
#
_entry.id   AF-A0A8T9S8L0-F1
#
_cell.length_a   1.000
_cell.length_b   1.000
_cell.length_c   1.000
_cell.angle_alpha   90.00
_cell.angle_beta   90.00
_cell.angle_gamma   90.00
#
_symmetry.space_group_name_H-M   'P 1'
#
loop_
_entity.id
_entity.type
_entity.pdbx_description
1 polymer ?
#
loop_
_entity_poly.entity_id
_entity_poly.type
_entity_poly.pdbx_seq_one_letter_code
_entity_poly.pdbx_strand_id
1 'polypeptide(L)'
;MKFDKSLLRTILFAVGVVALVIGIYQTIYYNDLGRNYWIFMVSTVCWMPLLYWRQQERVAAKIAEQEAKLARQNRAKTPAKSTKKRR
;
A
#
# COMPACT_ATOMS: atom_id res chain seq x y z
N MET A 1 -6.82 23.48 6.93
CA MET A 1 -7.23 22.73 5.72
C MET A 1 -6.94 21.25 5.95
N LYS A 2 -7.96 20.39 5.99
CA LYS A 2 -7.76 18.94 6.12
C LYS A 2 -7.29 18.42 4.76
N PHE A 3 -6.02 18.02 4.66
CA PHE A 3 -5.52 17.40 3.44
C PHE A 3 -6.16 16.03 3.27
N ASP A 4 -7.00 15.88 2.25
CA ASP A 4 -7.59 14.60 1.91
C ASP A 4 -6.52 13.70 1.30
N LYS A 5 -6.01 12.78 2.13
CA LYS A 5 -4.93 11.87 1.76
C LYS A 5 -5.35 10.97 0.59
N SER A 6 -6.64 10.67 0.48
CA SER A 6 -7.27 9.95 -0.63
C SER A 6 -7.16 10.71 -1.95
N LEU A 7 -7.48 12.02 -1.95
CA LEU A 7 -7.45 12.86 -3.13
C LEU A 7 -6.02 13.09 -3.62
N LEU A 8 -5.07 13.28 -2.68
CA LEU A 8 -3.65 13.35 -3.00
C LEU A 8 -3.14 12.05 -3.64
N ARG A 9 -3.58 10.87 -3.16
CA ARG A 9 -3.22 9.57 -3.75
C ARG A 9 -3.67 9.48 -5.21
N THR A 10 -4.91 9.87 -5.48
CA THR A 10 -5.48 9.83 -6.84
C THR A 10 -4.71 10.75 -7.79
N ILE A 11 -4.36 11.96 -7.34
CA ILE A 11 -3.59 12.92 -8.14
C ILE A 11 -2.18 12.40 -8.39
N LEU A 12 -1.45 11.93 -7.35
CA LEU A 12 -0.12 11.34 -7.53
C LEU A 12 -0.13 10.15 -8.50
N PHE A 13 -1.19 9.35 -8.44
CA PHE A 13 -1.35 8.20 -9.33
C PHE A 13 -1.57 8.64 -10.77
N ALA A 14 -2.49 9.58 -11.01
CA ALA A 14 -2.77 10.11 -12.34
C ALA A 14 -1.52 10.77 -12.95
N VAL A 15 -0.83 11.63 -12.18
CA VAL A 15 0.41 12.30 -12.61
C VAL A 15 1.52 11.28 -12.89
N GLY A 16 1.68 10.26 -12.03
CA GLY A 16 2.66 9.20 -12.24
C GLY A 16 2.42 8.42 -13.54
N VAL A 17 1.16 8.04 -13.82
CA VAL A 17 0.81 7.32 -15.06
C VAL A 17 1.03 8.19 -16.29
N VAL A 18 0.63 9.45 -16.26
CA VAL A 18 0.83 10.38 -17.38
C VAL A 18 2.33 10.61 -17.64
N ALA A 19 3.12 10.83 -16.58
CA ALA A 19 4.57 10.98 -16.69
C ALA A 19 5.23 9.73 -17.29
N LEU A 20 4.78 8.53 -16.92
CA LEU A 20 5.23 7.27 -17.52
C LEU A 20 4.95 7.22 -19.02
N VAL A 21 3.73 7.53 -19.45
CA VAL A 21 3.32 7.51 -20.86
C VAL A 21 4.13 8.53 -21.67
N ILE A 22 4.32 9.74 -21.14
CA ILE A 22 5.14 10.77 -21.77
C ILE A 22 6.60 10.30 -21.88
N GLY A 23 7.15 9.71 -20.82
CA GLY A 23 8.52 9.19 -20.82
C GLY A 23 8.73 8.09 -21.85
N ILE A 24 7.79 7.15 -21.97
CA ILE A 24 7.81 6.09 -22.98
C ILE A 24 7.75 6.70 -24.39
N TYR A 25 6.78 7.58 -24.64
CA TYR A 25 6.63 8.23 -25.95
C TYR A 25 7.89 8.99 -26.36
N GLN A 26 8.44 9.81 -25.44
CA GLN A 26 9.63 10.61 -25.72
C GLN A 26 10.86 9.73 -25.95
N THR A 27 10.98 8.62 -25.23
CA THR A 27 12.07 7.65 -25.42
C THR A 27 11.99 6.95 -26.76
N ILE A 28 10.79 6.55 -27.19
CA ILE A 28 10.59 5.92 -28.51
C ILE A 28 10.85 6.92 -29.64
N TYR A 29 10.38 8.16 -29.49
CA TYR A 29 10.48 9.18 -30.54
C TYR A 29 11.90 9.71 -30.70
N TYR A 30 12.58 10.04 -29.60
CA TYR A 30 13.92 10.64 -29.65
C TYR A 30 15.06 9.62 -29.55
N ASN A 31 14.76 8.35 -29.22
CA ASN A 31 15.73 7.26 -29.06
C ASN A 31 16.90 7.61 -28.10
N ASP A 32 16.67 8.56 -27.20
CA ASP A 32 17.67 9.10 -26.28
C ASP A 32 17.20 8.88 -24.83
N LEU A 33 17.63 7.75 -24.27
CA LEU A 33 17.32 7.35 -22.90
C LEU A 33 17.97 8.28 -21.87
N GLY A 34 19.14 8.83 -22.18
CA GLY A 34 19.90 9.68 -21.25
C GLY A 34 19.18 11.01 -21.00
N ARG A 35 18.70 11.65 -22.06
CA ARG A 35 17.99 12.92 -21.95
C ARG A 35 16.57 12.80 -21.40
N ASN A 36 15.94 11.64 -21.53
CA ASN A 36 14.56 11.41 -21.08
C ASN A 36 14.48 10.66 -19.72
N TYR A 37 15.62 10.24 -19.16
CA TYR A 37 15.71 9.55 -17.87
C TYR A 37 15.04 10.31 -16.72
N TRP A 38 15.10 11.65 -16.73
CA TRP A 38 14.51 12.47 -15.67
C TRP A 38 12.98 12.33 -15.59
N ILE A 39 12.29 12.07 -16.71
CA ILE A 39 10.84 11.86 -16.73
C ILE A 39 10.48 10.54 -16.05
N PHE A 40 11.30 9.51 -16.26
CA PHE A 40 11.16 8.25 -15.52
C PHE A 40 11.43 8.44 -14.03
N MET A 41 12.42 9.26 -13.65
CA MET A 41 12.64 9.61 -12.24
C MET A 41 11.41 10.29 -11.63
N VAL A 42 10.81 11.27 -12.31
CA VAL A 42 9.59 11.96 -11.84
C VAL A 42 8.41 10.99 -11.69
N SER A 43 8.20 10.11 -12.68
CA SER A 43 7.18 9.05 -12.61
C SER A 43 7.40 8.13 -11.41
N THR A 44 8.66 7.72 -11.18
CA THR A 44 9.02 6.80 -10.09
C THR A 44 8.86 7.47 -8.72
N VAL A 45 9.21 8.75 -8.60
CA VAL A 45 9.00 9.56 -7.39
C VAL A 45 7.52 9.73 -7.09
N CYS A 46 6.65 9.87 -8.09
CA CYS A 46 5.20 9.89 -7.87
C CYS A 46 4.66 8.54 -7.37
N TRP A 47 5.29 7.42 -7.75
CA TRP A 47 4.88 6.08 -7.33
C TRP A 47 5.39 5.65 -5.95
N MET A 48 6.56 6.10 -5.54
CA MET A 48 7.18 5.76 -4.25
C MET A 48 6.25 5.98 -3.03
N PRO A 49 5.62 7.17 -2.84
CA PRO A 49 4.71 7.41 -1.72
C PRO A 49 3.46 6.52 -1.75
N LEU A 50 2.93 6.27 -2.95
CA LEU A 50 1.75 5.43 -3.14
C LEU A 50 2.03 3.98 -2.74
N LEU A 51 3.17 3.45 -3.18
CA LEU A 51 3.60 2.09 -2.85
C LEU A 51 3.87 1.96 -1.35
N TYR A 52 4.53 2.94 -0.74
CA TYR A 52 4.81 2.97 0.69
C TYR A 52 3.52 2.94 1.53
N TRP A 53 2.53 3.77 1.18
CA TRP A 53 1.23 3.76 1.87
C TRP A 53 0.47 2.45 1.69
N ARG A 54 0.49 1.88 0.48
CA ARG A 54 -0.15 0.59 0.22
C ARG A 54 0.55 -0.55 0.97
N GLN A 55 1.86 -0.44 1.18
CA GLN A 55 2.63 -1.42 1.95
C GLN A 55 2.28 -1.34 3.44
N GLN A 56 2.15 -0.14 4.01
CA GLN A 56 1.69 0.06 5.39
C GLN A 56 0.29 -0.55 5.61
N GLU A 57 -0.65 -0.33 4.70
CA GLU A 57 -2.00 -0.89 4.79
C GLU A 57 -1.99 -2.43 4.77
N ARG A 58 -1.15 -3.02 3.91
CA ARG A 58 -0.99 -4.49 3.85
C ARG A 58 -0.35 -5.06 5.12
N VAL A 59 0.60 -4.35 5.72
CA VAL A 59 1.22 -4.76 6.98
C VAL A 59 0.21 -4.68 8.12
N ALA A 60 -0.56 -3.60 8.21
CA ALA A 60 -1.63 -3.45 9.19
C ALA A 60 -2.70 -4.54 9.08
N ALA A 61 -3.12 -4.87 7.85
CA ALA A 61 -4.08 -5.96 7.60
C ALA A 61 -3.55 -7.32 8.07
N LYS A 62 -2.27 -7.63 7.80
CA LYS A 62 -1.64 -8.88 8.25
C LYS A 62 -1.54 -8.99 9.77
N ILE A 63 -1.24 -7.89 10.46
CA ILE A 63 -1.18 -7.86 11.93
C ILE A 63 -2.59 -8.11 12.51
N ALA A 64 -3.61 -7.45 11.97
CA ALA A 64 -4.99 -7.66 12.40
C ALA A 64 -5.48 -9.10 12.18
N GLU A 65 -5.10 -9.73 11.07
CA GLU A 65 -5.39 -11.14 10.81
C GLU A 65 -4.67 -12.08 11.80
N GLN A 66 -3.42 -11.79 12.15
CA GLN A 66 -2.66 -12.56 13.13
C GLN A 66 -3.25 -12.43 14.53
N GLU A 67 -3.65 -11.22 14.93
CA GLU A 67 -4.29 -10.95 16.21
C GLU A 67 -5.67 -11.64 16.29
N ALA A 68 -6.46 -11.62 15.22
CA ALA A 68 -7.72 -12.35 15.14
C ALA A 68 -7.52 -13.88 15.22
N LYS A 69 -6.46 -14.42 14.60
CA LYS A 69 -6.10 -15.84 14.70
C LYS A 69 -5.63 -16.20 16.11
N LEU A 70 -4.85 -15.35 16.76
CA LEU A 70 -4.39 -15.55 18.13
C LEU A 70 -5.55 -15.47 19.13
N ALA A 71 -6.47 -14.52 18.97
CA ALA A 71 -7.69 -14.41 19.78
C ALA A 71 -8.60 -15.64 19.63
N ARG A 72 -8.73 -16.19 18.42
CA ARG A 72 -9.46 -17.45 18.18
C ARG A 72 -8.76 -18.64 18.84
N GLN A 73 -7.43 -18.74 18.75
CA GLN A 73 -6.68 -19.78 19.45
C GLN A 73 -6.77 -19.65 20.97
N ASN A 74 -6.68 -18.44 21.53
CA ASN A 74 -6.79 -18.21 22.96
C ASN A 74 -8.19 -18.55 23.49
N ARG A 75 -9.24 -18.23 22.74
CA ARG A 75 -10.62 -18.65 23.05
C ARG A 75 -10.81 -20.17 22.98
N ALA A 76 -10.16 -20.84 22.03
CA ALA A 76 -10.17 -22.31 21.94
C ALA A 76 -9.34 -22.98 23.05
N LYS A 77 -8.28 -22.32 23.54
CA LYS A 77 -7.39 -22.78 24.62
C LYS A 77 -7.85 -22.42 26.03
N THR A 78 -8.87 -21.58 26.20
CA THR A 78 -9.63 -21.50 27.45
C THR A 78 -10.67 -22.63 27.44
N PRO A 79 -10.36 -23.83 27.98
CA PRO A 79 -11.39 -24.82 28.21
C PRO A 79 -12.36 -24.24 29.24
N ALA A 80 -13.63 -24.65 29.12
CA ALA A 80 -14.69 -24.34 30.06
C ALA A 80 -14.29 -24.65 31.52
N LYS A 81 -13.67 -23.69 32.21
CA LYS A 81 -13.58 -23.63 33.67
C LYS A 81 -14.84 -22.95 34.20
N SER A 82 -15.98 -23.62 34.02
CA SER A 82 -17.24 -23.39 34.74
C SER A 82 -18.23 -24.38 34.13
N THR A 83 -18.42 -25.58 34.64
CA THR A 83 -19.19 -25.79 35.88
C THR A 83 -18.86 -27.19 36.39
N LYS A 84 -17.78 -27.32 37.16
CA LYS A 84 -17.60 -28.48 38.04
C LYS A 84 -18.34 -28.14 39.34
N LYS A 85 -19.29 -28.99 39.72
CA LYS A 85 -19.84 -29.14 41.08
C LYS A 85 -20.91 -28.09 41.49
N ARG A 86 -22.17 -28.42 41.24
CA ARG A 86 -23.20 -28.18 42.28
C ARG A 86 -23.89 -29.51 42.55
N ARG A 87 -23.59 -29.96 43.77
CA ARG A 87 -24.05 -31.16 44.44
C ARG A 87 -25.55 -31.06 44.73
#